data_AF-A0A510L821-F1
#
_entry.id   AF-A0A510L821-F1
#
_cell.length_a   1.000
_cell.length_b   1.000
_cell.length_c   1.000
_cell.angle_alpha   90.00
_cell.angle_beta   90.00
_cell.angle_gamma   90.00
#
_symmetry.space_group_name_H-M   'P 1'
#
loop_
_entity.id
_entity.type
_entity.pdbx_description
1 polymer ?
#
loop_
_entity_poly.entity_id
_entity_poly.type
_entity_poly.pdbx_seq_one_letter_code
_entity_poly.pdbx_strand_id
1 'polypeptide(L)' 'MIKHAEIYKIKIENEIRFIAKVYIDREEMQEESFSSPTFEETAKHVLKDCVISSYINMTKMEE' A
#
# COMPACT_ATOMS: atom_id res chain seq x y z
N MET A 1 7.11 -2.95 19.26
CA MET A 1 6.55 -1.84 18.46
C MET A 1 5.85 -2.47 17.28
N ILE A 2 4.53 -2.30 17.16
CA ILE A 2 3.78 -2.87 16.04
C ILE A 2 3.87 -1.88 14.88
N LYS A 3 4.29 -2.37 13.72
CA LYS A 3 4.26 -1.58 12.48
C LYS A 3 2.94 -1.85 11.77
N HIS A 4 2.27 -0.80 11.35
CA HIS A 4 1.06 -0.89 10.54
C HIS A 4 1.36 -0.44 9.12
N ALA A 5 0.71 -1.05 8.15
CA ALA A 5 0.84 -0.65 6.76
C ALA A 5 -0.53 -0.37 6.14
N GLU A 6 -0.64 0.76 5.47
CA GLU A 6 -1.77 1.08 4.60
C GLU A 6 -1.35 0.88 3.15
N ILE A 7 -2.13 0.14 2.38
CA ILE A 7 -1.85 -0.11 0.98
C ILE A 7 -2.84 0.66 0.11
N TYR A 8 -2.31 1.50 -0.75
CA TYR A 8 -3.05 2.34 -1.69
C TYR A 8 -2.92 1.77 -3.10
N LYS A 9 -4.04 1.37 -3.69
CA LYS A 9 -4.09 1.02 -5.12
C LYS A 9 -4.35 2.28 -5.93
N ILE A 10 -3.47 2.58 -6.88
CA ILE A 10 -3.58 3.72 -7.79
C ILE A 10 -3.68 3.17 -9.20
N LYS A 11 -4.59 3.72 -10.01
CA LYS A 11 -4.65 3.45 -11.44
C LYS A 11 -4.34 4.73 -12.19
N ILE A 12 -3.28 4.71 -12.98
CA ILE A 12 -2.85 5.82 -13.82
C ILE A 12 -2.95 5.33 -15.26
N GLU A 13 -3.82 5.95 -16.04
CA GLU A 13 -4.17 5.50 -17.39
C GLU A 13 -4.62 4.01 -17.38
N ASN A 14 -3.74 3.11 -17.84
CA ASN A 14 -4.00 1.67 -17.87
C ASN A 14 -3.05 0.86 -16.96
N GLU A 15 -2.20 1.52 -16.18
CA GLU A 15 -1.26 0.88 -15.25
C GLU A 15 -1.81 0.92 -13.82
N ILE A 16 -1.71 -0.21 -13.12
CA ILE A 16 -2.04 -0.32 -11.70
C ILE A 16 -0.72 -0.27 -10.91
N ARG A 17 -0.67 0.62 -9.92
CA ARG A 17 0.43 0.71 -8.95
C ARG A 17 -0.09 0.53 -7.55
N PHE A 18 0.75 0.03 -6.66
CA PHE A 18 0.45 -0.08 -5.24
C PHE A 18 1.47 0.71 -4.44
N ILE A 19 1.01 1.57 -3.53
CA ILE A 19 1.86 2.31 -2.61
C ILE A 19 1.58 1.78 -1.21
N ALA A 20 2.61 1.40 -0.47
CA ALA A 20 2.50 1.02 0.92
C ALA A 20 3.05 2.12 1.81
N LYS A 21 2.23 2.59 2.75
CA LYS A 21 2.62 3.54 3.78
C LYS A 21 2.75 2.82 5.10
N VAL A 22 3.94 2.85 5.70
CA VAL A 22 4.24 2.16 6.95
C VAL A 22 4.25 3.16 8.11
N TYR A 23 3.52 2.83 9.16
CA TYR A 23 3.36 3.59 10.38
C TYR A 23 3.90 2.81 11.58
N ILE A 24 4.65 3.47 12.47
CA ILE A 24 5.05 2.91 13.76
C ILE A 24 4.49 3.83 14.84
N ASP A 25 3.71 3.28 15.77
CA ASP A 25 3.11 4.06 16.88
C ASP A 25 2.31 5.30 16.41
N ARG A 26 1.72 5.24 15.20
CA ARG A 26 0.97 6.31 14.49
C ARG A 26 1.83 7.39 13.82
N GLU A 27 3.15 7.30 13.86
CA GLU A 27 4.03 8.13 13.04
C GLU A 27 4.26 7.45 11.68
N GLU A 28 4.02 8.19 10.59
CA GLU A 28 4.38 7.74 9.23
C GLU A 28 5.90 7.71 9.13
N MET A 29 6.47 6.54 8.84
CA MET A 29 7.92 6.39 8.79
C MET A 29 8.45 6.18 7.37
N GLN A 30 7.70 5.48 6.52
CA GLN A 30 8.20 5.08 5.22
C GLN A 30 7.08 4.91 4.19
N GLU A 31 7.28 5.47 3.01
CA GLU A 31 6.47 5.22 1.82
C GLU A 31 7.28 4.39 0.84
N GLU A 32 6.78 3.21 0.48
CA GLU A 32 7.34 2.38 -0.59
C GLU A 32 6.33 2.25 -1.73
N SER A 33 6.76 2.60 -2.95
CA SER A 33 5.97 2.41 -4.16
C SER A 33 6.38 1.11 -4.85
N PHE A 34 5.41 0.25 -5.10
CA PHE A 34 5.60 -1.02 -5.81
C PHE A 34 4.90 -0.95 -7.17
N SER A 35 5.64 -1.29 -8.22
CA SER A 35 5.12 -1.47 -9.57
C SER A 35 4.68 -2.92 -9.83
N SER A 36 4.23 -3.64 -8.79
CA SER A 36 3.73 -4.99 -8.97
C SER A 36 2.32 -4.97 -9.59
N PRO A 37 2.02 -5.90 -10.51
CA PRO A 37 0.68 -6.04 -11.06
C PRO A 37 -0.36 -6.51 -10.02
N THR A 38 0.06 -7.02 -8.85
CA THR A 38 -0.87 -7.60 -7.87
C THR A 38 -0.68 -7.07 -6.44
N PHE A 39 -1.80 -7.02 -5.72
CA PHE A 39 -1.82 -6.68 -4.29
C PHE A 39 -1.06 -7.73 -3.46
N GLU A 40 -1.13 -9.01 -3.82
CA GLU A 40 -0.54 -10.10 -3.02
C GLU A 40 0.99 -10.01 -2.97
N GLU A 41 1.65 -9.72 -4.08
CA GLU A 41 3.10 -9.50 -4.09
C GLU A 41 3.50 -8.28 -3.27
N THR A 42 2.77 -7.17 -3.41
CA THR A 42 3.01 -5.96 -2.63
C THR A 42 2.80 -6.23 -1.14
N ALA A 43 1.72 -6.90 -0.78
CA ALA A 43 1.42 -7.31 0.58
C ALA A 43 2.51 -8.22 1.13
N LYS A 44 2.99 -9.22 0.39
CA LYS A 44 4.10 -10.09 0.82
C LYS A 44 5.39 -9.31 1.11
N HIS A 45 5.70 -8.31 0.31
CA HIS A 45 6.87 -7.45 0.56
C HIS A 45 6.73 -6.64 1.85
N VAL A 46 5.55 -6.07 2.09
CA VAL A 46 5.27 -5.17 3.22
C VAL A 46 5.00 -5.94 4.52
N LEU A 47 4.37 -7.12 4.44
CA LEU A 47 3.95 -7.96 5.56
C LEU A 47 5.09 -8.68 6.28
N LYS A 48 6.34 -8.62 5.78
CA LYS A 48 7.47 -9.25 6.46
C LYS A 48 7.64 -8.75 7.91
N ASP A 49 7.34 -7.46 8.14
CA ASP A 49 7.51 -6.81 9.45
C ASP A 49 6.33 -5.90 9.85
N CYS A 50 5.25 -5.86 9.07
CA CYS A 50 4.10 -4.96 9.28
C CYS A 50 2.77 -5.70 9.23
N VAL A 51 1.78 -5.21 9.99
CA VAL A 51 0.38 -5.64 9.89
C VAL A 51 -0.35 -4.70 8.95
N ILE A 52 -1.03 -5.22 7.93
CA ILE A 52 -1.86 -4.37 7.07
C ILE A 52 -3.05 -3.87 7.88
N SER A 53 -3.15 -2.55 8.07
CA SER A 53 -4.25 -1.89 8.76
C SER A 53 -5.40 -1.56 7.82
N SER A 54 -5.09 -1.19 6.57
CA SER A 54 -6.09 -0.74 5.60
C SER A 54 -5.65 -1.00 4.16
N TYR A 55 -6.64 -1.16 3.28
CA TYR A 55 -6.48 -1.20 1.84
C TYR A 55 -7.40 -0.17 1.19
N ILE A 56 -6.82 0.79 0.49
CA ILE A 56 -7.50 1.96 -0.05
C ILE A 56 -7.39 1.92 -1.57
N ASN A 57 -8.53 1.81 -2.25
CA ASN A 57 -8.56 1.84 -3.71
C ASN A 57 -8.80 3.28 -4.21
N MET A 58 -7.73 3.94 -4.67
CA MET A 58 -7.76 5.29 -5.24
C MET A 58 -7.96 5.31 -6.76
N THR A 59 -8.45 4.22 -7.36
CA THR A 59 -9.00 4.31 -8.73
C THR A 59 -10.09 5.38 -8.72
N LYS A 60 -9.88 6.50 -9.42
CA LYS A 60 -10.96 7.45 -9.72
C LYS A 60 -12.12 6.63 -10.29
N MET A 61 -13.24 6.54 -9.58
CA MET A 61 -14.50 6.28 -10.25
C MET A 61 -14.77 7.57 -11.03
N GLU A 62 -14.62 7.53 -12.35
CA GLU A 62 -15.29 8.51 -13.19
C GLU A 62 -16.79 8.31 -12.94
N GLU A 63 -17.47 9.33 -12.42
CA GLU A 63 -18.93 9.43 -12.40
C GLU A 63 -19.50 9.55 -13.82
#